data_AF-A0A3B0Z516-F1
#
_entry.id   AF-A0A3B0Z516-F1
#
_cell.length_a   1.000
_cell.length_b   1.000
_cell.length_c   1.000
_cell.angle_alpha   90.00
_cell.angle_beta   90.00
_cell.angle_gamma   90.00
#
_symmetry.space_group_name_H-M   'P 1'
#
loop_
_entity.id
_entity.type
_entity.pdbx_description
1 polymer ?
#
loop_
_entity_poly.entity_id
_entity_poly.type
_entity_poly.pdbx_seq_one_letter_code
_entity_poly.pdbx_strand_id
1 'polypeptide(L)'
;MFWVVLLAGCASAPTQEMSDARQAVSAAHDVGAAEHASENVQQAEQLLDKAARELEQGDFGDAREDAEAARVEAIKAQDIAQVMSATKLVLRNASQRGVLSNDAATLFDQARLAVDENRVHEAIRLANEARYQAEQDLNHQ
;
A
#
# COMPACT_ATOMS: atom_id res chain seq x y z
N MET A 1 37.08 -3.75 32.34
CA MET A 1 36.71 -5.17 32.19
C MET A 1 35.72 -5.23 31.03
N PHE A 2 36.13 -5.92 29.98
CA PHE A 2 35.42 -6.13 28.73
C PHE A 2 34.10 -6.88 28.99
N TRP A 3 32.97 -6.41 28.45
CA TRP A 3 31.83 -7.30 28.23
C TRP A 3 31.34 -7.12 26.80
N VAL A 4 32.12 -7.71 25.89
CA VAL A 4 31.64 -8.06 24.57
C VAL A 4 30.68 -9.23 24.77
N VAL A 5 29.39 -8.93 24.63
CA VAL A 5 28.34 -9.93 24.49
C VAL A 5 28.37 -10.40 23.04
N LEU A 6 29.07 -11.51 22.81
CA LEU A 6 28.92 -12.31 21.60
C LEU A 6 27.58 -13.05 21.71
N LEU A 7 26.51 -12.49 21.16
CA LEU A 7 25.28 -13.24 20.92
C LEU A 7 25.45 -13.99 19.59
N ALA A 8 25.74 -15.28 19.74
CA ALA A 8 25.62 -16.27 18.68
C ALA A 8 24.19 -16.20 18.11
N GLY A 9 24.08 -16.05 16.78
CA GLY A 9 22.82 -16.09 16.07
C GLY A 9 22.16 -17.45 16.23
N CYS A 10 21.12 -17.50 17.07
CA CYS A 10 20.08 -18.51 16.93
C CYS A 10 19.19 -18.05 15.78
N ALA A 11 18.99 -18.89 14.76
CA ALA A 11 17.92 -18.68 13.79
C ALA A 11 16.58 -18.86 14.52
N SER A 12 16.13 -17.80 15.21
CA SER A 12 14.86 -17.77 15.92
C SER A 12 13.71 -17.62 14.92
N ALA A 13 12.56 -18.19 15.25
CA ALA A 13 11.33 -17.98 14.49
C ALA A 13 11.08 -16.47 14.23
N PRO A 14 10.66 -16.07 13.01
CA PRO A 14 10.53 -14.68 12.57
C PRO A 14 9.28 -13.99 13.16
N THR A 15 9.17 -13.91 14.48
CA THR A 15 7.95 -13.40 15.15
C THR A 15 7.74 -11.90 14.93
N GLN A 16 8.83 -11.14 14.75
CA GLN A 16 8.77 -9.70 14.49
C GLN A 16 8.27 -9.43 13.07
N GLU A 17 8.87 -10.08 12.07
CA GLU A 17 8.51 -9.93 10.67
C GLU A 17 7.06 -10.35 10.44
N MET A 18 6.62 -11.45 11.04
CA MET A 18 5.22 -11.88 11.00
C MET A 18 4.27 -10.87 11.65
N SER A 19 4.70 -10.19 12.73
CA SER A 19 3.91 -9.16 13.39
C SER A 19 3.79 -7.91 12.51
N ASP A 20 4.91 -7.46 11.94
CA ASP A 20 4.96 -6.27 11.09
C ASP A 20 4.14 -6.47 9.81
N ALA A 21 4.20 -7.66 9.21
CA ALA A 21 3.38 -8.04 8.06
C ALA A 21 1.88 -7.98 8.38
N ARG A 22 1.45 -8.57 9.52
CA ARG A 22 0.05 -8.49 9.96
C ARG A 22 -0.42 -7.05 10.18
N GLN A 23 0.41 -6.24 10.83
CA GLN A 23 0.10 -4.83 11.08
C GLN A 23 -0.03 -4.05 9.78
N ALA A 24 0.87 -4.26 8.81
CA ALA A 24 0.82 -3.63 7.52
C ALA A 24 -0.44 -4.03 6.72
N VAL A 25 -0.79 -5.31 6.68
CA VAL A 25 -2.02 -5.80 6.02
C VAL A 25 -3.27 -5.18 6.67
N SER A 26 -3.34 -5.14 8.00
CA SER A 26 -4.44 -4.47 8.71
C SER A 26 -4.51 -2.98 8.34
N ALA A 27 -3.37 -2.28 8.33
CA ALA A 27 -3.32 -0.87 8.03
C ALA A 27 -3.73 -0.55 6.58
N ALA A 28 -3.43 -1.45 5.63
CA ALA A 28 -3.91 -1.35 4.26
C ALA A 28 -5.44 -1.48 4.17
N HIS A 29 -6.02 -2.44 4.90
CA HIS A 29 -7.48 -2.60 4.97
C HIS A 29 -8.18 -1.37 5.58
N ASP A 30 -7.62 -0.83 6.65
CA ASP A 30 -8.20 0.32 7.37
C ASP A 30 -8.34 1.57 6.49
N VAL A 31 -7.51 1.71 5.45
CA VAL A 31 -7.56 2.82 4.48
C VAL A 31 -8.30 2.48 3.19
N GLY A 32 -8.93 1.31 3.11
CA GLY A 32 -9.72 0.89 1.96
C GLY A 32 -8.90 0.38 0.77
N ALA A 33 -7.76 -0.28 1.01
CA ALA A 33 -6.94 -0.85 -0.05
C ALA A 33 -7.68 -1.85 -0.94
N ALA A 34 -8.69 -2.54 -0.43
CA ALA A 34 -9.54 -3.42 -1.25
C ALA A 34 -10.26 -2.67 -2.40
N GLU A 35 -10.56 -1.37 -2.27
CA GLU A 35 -11.19 -0.56 -3.31
C GLU A 35 -10.16 0.03 -4.30
N HIS A 36 -8.97 0.38 -3.81
CA HIS A 36 -8.03 1.24 -4.52
C HIS A 36 -6.74 0.55 -4.95
N ALA A 37 -6.40 -0.59 -4.36
CA ALA A 37 -5.16 -1.33 -4.58
C ALA A 37 -5.39 -2.84 -4.36
N SER A 38 -6.48 -3.35 -4.97
CA SER A 38 -6.98 -4.72 -4.70
C SER A 38 -5.95 -5.81 -4.97
N GLU A 39 -5.14 -5.67 -6.03
CA GLU A 39 -4.09 -6.64 -6.36
C GLU A 39 -2.99 -6.68 -5.29
N ASN A 40 -2.47 -5.51 -4.86
CA ASN A 40 -1.42 -5.46 -3.84
C ASN A 40 -1.89 -6.01 -2.49
N VAL A 41 -3.11 -5.68 -2.05
CA VAL A 41 -3.61 -6.20 -0.75
C VAL A 41 -3.85 -7.71 -0.83
N GLN A 42 -4.38 -8.22 -1.95
CA GLN A 42 -4.53 -9.67 -2.15
C GLN A 42 -3.19 -10.39 -2.16
N GLN A 43 -2.18 -9.82 -2.83
CA GLN A 43 -0.84 -10.39 -2.85
C GLN A 43 -0.22 -10.39 -1.44
N ALA A 44 -0.40 -9.31 -0.67
CA ALA A 44 0.06 -9.24 0.70
C ALA A 44 -0.58 -10.31 1.60
N GLU A 45 -1.89 -10.53 1.47
CA GLU A 45 -2.62 -11.58 2.19
C GLU A 45 -2.11 -12.98 1.83
N GLN A 46 -1.93 -13.25 0.53
CA GLN A 46 -1.45 -14.55 0.04
C GLN A 46 -0.04 -14.88 0.56
N LEU A 47 0.85 -13.88 0.57
CA LEU A 47 2.20 -14.00 1.10
C LEU A 47 2.20 -14.22 2.61
N LEU A 48 1.37 -13.47 3.34
CA LEU A 48 1.24 -13.63 4.80
C LEU A 48 0.70 -15.02 5.17
N ASP A 49 -0.28 -15.52 4.42
CA ASP A 49 -0.82 -16.87 4.58
C ASP A 49 0.24 -17.95 4.27
N LYS A 50 1.09 -17.71 3.26
CA LYS A 50 2.20 -18.62 2.93
C LYS A 50 3.27 -18.62 4.02
N ALA A 51 3.68 -17.45 4.49
CA ALA A 51 4.60 -17.30 5.60
C ALA A 51 4.11 -18.01 6.88
N ALA A 52 2.81 -17.94 7.17
CA ALA A 52 2.22 -18.62 8.32
C ALA A 52 2.34 -20.15 8.20
N ARG A 53 2.11 -20.72 7.02
CA ARG A 53 2.26 -22.16 6.79
C ARG A 53 3.72 -22.62 6.90
N GLU A 54 4.66 -21.84 6.40
CA GLU A 54 6.10 -22.12 6.50
C GLU A 54 6.58 -22.05 7.95
N LEU A 55 6.09 -21.06 8.72
CA LEU A 55 6.34 -20.96 10.15
C LEU A 55 5.88 -22.21 10.91
N GLU A 56 4.68 -22.72 10.60
CA GLU A 56 4.14 -23.95 11.18
C GLU A 56 4.98 -25.20 10.85
N GLN A 57 5.60 -25.23 9.67
CA GLN A 57 6.45 -26.32 9.22
C GLN A 57 7.89 -26.24 9.78
N GLY A 58 8.26 -25.11 10.39
CA GLY A 58 9.61 -24.86 10.88
C GLY A 58 10.56 -24.26 9.84
N ASP A 59 10.03 -23.88 8.68
CA ASP A 59 10.76 -23.28 7.57
C ASP A 59 10.96 -21.77 7.82
N PHE A 60 11.70 -21.44 8.88
CA PHE A 60 11.85 -20.06 9.37
C PHE A 60 12.55 -19.10 8.41
N GLY A 61 13.30 -19.62 7.44
CA GLY A 61 13.93 -18.81 6.39
C GLY A 61 12.87 -18.27 5.44
N ASP A 62 12.11 -19.18 4.84
CA ASP A 62 11.06 -18.88 3.86
C ASP A 62 9.96 -18.04 4.52
N ALA A 63 9.54 -18.40 5.74
CA ALA A 63 8.53 -17.65 6.48
C ALA A 63 8.93 -16.18 6.71
N ARG A 64 10.22 -15.89 6.86
CA ARG A 64 10.71 -14.52 7.04
C ARG A 64 10.68 -13.75 5.73
N GLU A 65 11.08 -14.39 4.63
CA GLU A 65 11.10 -13.79 3.31
C GLU A 65 9.68 -13.46 2.85
N ASP A 66 8.75 -14.41 2.98
CA ASP A 66 7.35 -14.22 2.62
C ASP A 66 6.66 -13.19 3.53
N ALA A 67 6.97 -13.14 4.83
CA ALA A 67 6.44 -12.12 5.73
C ALA A 67 6.90 -10.71 5.33
N GLU A 68 8.19 -10.53 4.98
CA GLU A 68 8.69 -9.24 4.52
C GLU A 68 8.08 -8.86 3.16
N ALA A 69 7.93 -9.82 2.24
CA ALA A 69 7.25 -9.57 0.98
C ALA A 69 5.79 -9.16 1.18
N ALA A 70 5.07 -9.82 2.10
CA ALA A 70 3.70 -9.45 2.48
C ALA A 70 3.63 -8.02 3.02
N ARG A 71 4.56 -7.66 3.92
CA ARG A 71 4.67 -6.32 4.48
C ARG A 71 4.88 -5.27 3.39
N VAL A 72 5.77 -5.53 2.44
CA VAL A 72 6.05 -4.61 1.33
C VAL A 72 4.82 -4.41 0.44
N GLU A 73 4.11 -5.47 0.06
CA GLU A 73 2.89 -5.35 -0.74
C GLU A 73 1.77 -4.61 0.00
N ALA A 74 1.64 -4.86 1.32
CA ALA A 74 0.66 -4.16 2.13
C ALA A 74 0.94 -2.65 2.22
N ILE A 75 2.22 -2.24 2.35
CA ILE A 75 2.60 -0.82 2.36
C ILE A 75 2.28 -0.16 1.01
N LYS A 76 2.58 -0.83 -0.11
CA LYS A 76 2.19 -0.32 -1.45
C LYS A 76 0.68 -0.12 -1.54
N ALA A 77 -0.08 -1.11 -1.08
CA ALA A 77 -1.54 -1.06 -1.08
C ALA A 77 -2.08 0.10 -0.22
N GLN A 78 -1.50 0.28 0.97
CA GLN A 78 -1.84 1.37 1.89
C GLN A 78 -1.56 2.75 1.26
N ASP A 79 -0.37 2.96 0.70
CA ASP A 79 0.02 4.23 0.10
C ASP A 79 -0.88 4.62 -1.09
N ILE A 80 -1.15 3.65 -1.98
CA ILE A 80 -2.08 3.84 -3.10
C ILE A 80 -3.46 4.22 -2.56
N ALA A 81 -3.99 3.46 -1.60
CA ALA A 81 -5.34 3.65 -1.10
C ALA A 81 -5.55 5.02 -0.44
N GLN A 82 -4.60 5.47 0.38
CA GLN A 82 -4.64 6.79 1.01
C GLN A 82 -4.72 7.91 -0.04
N VAL A 83 -3.85 7.86 -1.05
CA VAL A 83 -3.80 8.90 -2.08
C VAL A 83 -5.02 8.85 -3.00
N MET A 84 -5.44 7.65 -3.43
CA MET A 84 -6.59 7.47 -4.31
C MET A 84 -7.90 7.89 -3.63
N SER A 85 -8.09 7.52 -2.36
CA SER A 85 -9.27 7.91 -1.57
C SER A 85 -9.35 9.43 -1.37
N ALA A 86 -8.23 10.05 -0.97
CA ALA A 86 -8.15 11.49 -0.80
C ALA A 86 -8.42 12.24 -2.11
N THR A 87 -7.82 11.79 -3.22
CA THR A 87 -8.01 12.39 -4.54
C THR A 87 -9.47 12.25 -5.01
N LYS A 88 -10.06 11.06 -4.86
CA LYS A 88 -11.47 10.81 -5.20
C LYS A 88 -12.43 11.70 -4.43
N LEU A 89 -12.12 12.06 -3.17
CA LEU A 89 -12.92 13.00 -2.40
C LEU A 89 -12.90 14.41 -3.02
N VAL A 90 -11.73 14.92 -3.37
CA VAL A 90 -11.58 16.25 -3.99
C VAL A 90 -12.26 16.31 -5.36
N LEU A 91 -12.04 15.30 -6.21
CA LEU A 91 -12.69 15.19 -7.53
C LEU A 91 -14.21 15.18 -7.41
N ARG A 92 -14.76 14.46 -6.43
CA ARG A 92 -16.21 14.47 -6.15
C ARG A 92 -16.72 15.85 -5.78
N ASN A 93 -15.98 16.60 -4.96
CA ASN A 93 -16.37 17.97 -4.59
C ASN A 93 -16.33 18.92 -5.80
N ALA A 94 -15.26 18.87 -6.61
CA ALA A 94 -15.14 19.65 -7.84
C ALA A 94 -16.25 19.32 -8.84
N SER A 95 -16.59 18.04 -9.00
CA SER A 95 -17.68 17.57 -9.86
C SER A 95 -19.04 18.08 -9.39
N GLN A 96 -19.33 18.01 -8.08
CA GLN A 96 -20.57 18.52 -7.50
C GLN A 96 -20.75 20.02 -7.67
N ARG A 97 -19.66 20.80 -7.69
CA ARG A 97 -19.68 22.24 -7.99
C ARG A 97 -19.68 22.55 -9.49
N GLY A 98 -19.62 21.54 -10.36
CA GLY A 98 -19.66 21.70 -11.80
C GLY A 98 -18.37 22.27 -12.41
N VAL A 99 -17.24 22.14 -11.72
CA VAL A 99 -15.97 22.75 -12.16
C VAL A 99 -14.85 21.77 -12.45
N LEU A 100 -15.09 20.48 -12.23
CA LEU A 100 -14.08 19.46 -12.45
C LEU A 100 -13.58 19.53 -13.90
N SER A 101 -12.30 19.83 -14.08
CA SER A 101 -11.65 19.86 -15.38
C SER A 101 -11.48 18.46 -15.97
N ASN A 102 -11.44 18.39 -17.31
CA ASN A 102 -11.12 17.16 -18.03
C ASN A 102 -9.70 16.67 -17.70
N ASP A 103 -8.76 17.59 -17.45
CA ASP A 103 -7.37 17.25 -17.13
C ASP A 103 -7.27 16.54 -15.78
N ALA A 104 -7.94 17.06 -14.73
CA ALA A 104 -8.00 16.41 -13.42
C ALA A 104 -8.63 15.01 -13.51
N ALA A 105 -9.72 14.87 -14.26
CA ALA A 105 -10.36 13.57 -14.47
C ALA A 105 -9.44 12.59 -15.22
N THR A 106 -8.79 13.05 -16.29
CA THR A 106 -7.88 12.23 -17.10
C THR A 106 -6.68 11.75 -16.30
N LEU A 107 -6.08 12.61 -15.48
CA LEU A 107 -4.96 12.24 -14.61
C LEU A 107 -5.37 11.16 -13.60
N PHE A 108 -6.59 11.24 -13.06
CA PHE A 108 -7.07 10.23 -12.12
C PHE A 108 -7.35 8.88 -12.80
N ASP A 109 -7.87 8.89 -14.02
CA ASP A 109 -8.02 7.65 -14.80
C ASP A 109 -6.67 7.04 -15.16
N GLN A 110 -5.66 7.84 -15.51
CA GLN A 110 -4.29 7.35 -15.70
C GLN A 110 -3.69 6.79 -14.39
N ALA A 111 -3.99 7.40 -13.24
CA ALA A 111 -3.56 6.86 -11.95
C ALA A 111 -4.16 5.47 -11.69
N ARG A 112 -5.44 5.27 -12.01
CA ARG A 112 -6.10 3.95 -11.90
C ARG A 112 -5.46 2.91 -12.82
N LEU A 113 -5.18 3.28 -14.07
CA LEU A 113 -4.46 2.40 -15.00
C LEU A 113 -3.05 2.03 -14.47
N ALA A 114 -2.35 2.99 -13.86
CA ALA A 114 -1.06 2.72 -13.25
C ALA A 114 -1.17 1.79 -12.02
N VAL A 115 -2.27 1.84 -11.25
CA VAL A 115 -2.55 0.85 -10.20
C VAL A 115 -2.72 -0.54 -10.82
N ASP A 116 -3.55 -0.66 -11.86
CA ASP A 116 -3.83 -1.94 -12.54
C ASP A 116 -2.58 -2.57 -13.19
N GLU A 117 -1.58 -1.73 -13.53
CA GLU A 117 -0.28 -2.16 -14.05
C GLU A 117 0.78 -2.31 -12.95
N ASN A 118 0.39 -2.21 -11.67
CA ASN A 118 1.26 -2.24 -10.49
C ASN A 118 2.43 -1.23 -10.54
N ARG A 119 2.26 -0.10 -11.25
CA ARG A 119 3.20 1.02 -11.33
C ARG A 119 2.98 2.00 -10.18
N VAL A 120 3.25 1.54 -8.95
CA VAL A 120 2.95 2.23 -7.68
C VAL A 120 3.37 3.71 -7.66
N HIS A 121 4.64 4.00 -7.99
CA HIS A 121 5.14 5.38 -7.97
C HIS A 121 4.42 6.29 -8.96
N GLU A 122 4.06 5.75 -10.12
CA GLU A 122 3.39 6.53 -11.14
C GLU A 122 1.91 6.76 -10.80
N ALA A 123 1.24 5.74 -10.24
CA ALA A 123 -0.11 5.86 -9.72
C ALA A 123 -0.22 6.97 -8.66
N ILE A 124 0.69 6.97 -7.68
CA ILE A 124 0.72 7.99 -6.63
C ILE A 124 1.00 9.38 -7.20
N ARG A 125 1.94 9.50 -8.14
CA ARG A 125 2.26 10.77 -8.79
C ARG A 125 1.04 11.33 -9.54
N LEU A 126 0.41 10.51 -10.39
CA LEU A 126 -0.75 10.90 -11.19
C LEU A 126 -1.96 11.26 -10.33
N ALA A 127 -2.22 10.50 -9.26
CA ALA A 127 -3.31 10.82 -8.34
C ALA A 127 -3.07 12.15 -7.60
N ASN A 128 -1.84 12.42 -7.17
CA ASN A 128 -1.51 13.71 -6.57
C ASN A 128 -1.64 14.88 -7.56
N GLU A 129 -1.23 14.69 -8.82
CA GLU A 129 -1.42 15.68 -9.88
C GLU A 129 -2.93 15.94 -10.12
N ALA A 130 -3.73 14.88 -10.23
CA ALA A 130 -5.18 14.98 -10.38
C ALA A 130 -5.82 15.76 -9.22
N ARG A 131 -5.41 15.47 -7.99
CA ARG A 131 -5.86 16.19 -6.79
C ARG A 131 -5.48 17.66 -6.86
N TYR A 132 -4.23 17.98 -7.19
CA TYR A 132 -3.75 19.35 -7.31
C TYR A 132 -4.56 20.14 -8.35
N GLN A 133 -4.82 19.57 -9.52
CA GLN A 133 -5.64 20.21 -10.55
C GLN A 133 -7.08 20.44 -10.07
N ALA A 134 -7.69 19.45 -9.42
CA ALA A 134 -9.03 19.59 -8.87
C ALA A 134 -9.11 20.66 -7.75
N GLU A 135 -8.06 20.82 -6.94
CA GLU A 135 -7.95 21.90 -5.96
C GLU A 135 -7.84 23.28 -6.64
N GLN A 136 -7.12 23.39 -7.76
CA GLN A 136 -7.10 24.62 -8.56
C GLN A 136 -8.49 24.95 -9.10
N ASP A 137 -9.18 23.98 -9.71
CA ASP A 137 -10.54 24.14 -10.24
C ASP A 137 -11.52 24.65 -9.18
N LEU A 138 -11.37 24.20 -7.93
CA LEU A 138 -12.19 24.62 -6.80
C LEU A 138 -11.91 26.05 -6.31
N ASN A 139 -10.68 26.53 -6.48
CA ASN A 139 -10.22 27.84 -6.02
C ASN A 139 -10.46 28.96 -7.04
N HIS A 140 -10.58 28.61 -8.34
CA HIS A 140 -10.81 29.58 -9.42
C HIS A 140 -12.30 29.75 -9.80
N GLN A 141 -13.23 29.35 -8.92
CA GLN A 141 -14.69 29.53 -9.10
C GLN A 141 -15.18 30.93 -8.76
#